data_AF-A0A3Q7GVJ5-F1
#
_entry.id   AF-A0A3Q7GVJ5-F1
#
_cell.length_a   1.000
_cell.length_b   1.000
_cell.length_c   1.000
_cell.angle_alpha   90.00
_cell.angle_beta   90.00
_cell.angle_gamma   90.00
#
_symmetry.space_group_name_H-M   'P 1'
#
loop_
_entity.id
_entity.type
_entity.pdbx_description
1 polymer ?
#
loop_
_entity_poly.entity_id
_entity_poly.type
_entity_poly.pdbx_seq_one_letter_code
_entity_poly.pdbx_strand_id
1 'polypeptide(L)'
;MAGIVVVFDFDKTIIEVDSDNWVVDELGATDLFNQLLPTMPWNSLMDRMMKELHTQGKTIQDIEEVLKRVPIHPRIVPAIKSAHALGCDLRVISDANVFFIETILKHLGIRDCFSEINTNPGYVDGEGRLRILPYVDFQKSPHSCNLCPPNMCKGMIVERIQAKEGKKRMIYLGDGIGDFCPSLKLREADFVMPRKDFPAWNLINKNRTLVKAGVHEWTNGKELEHILLQWINTINIEESQLLSMENCKFQTKHNAAHGALPRPLPTIIDVDSDNWVVDELGATDLFNQLLPTMPWNSLMDRMMKELHTQGKTIQDIEEVLKRVPIHPRIVPAIKSAHALGCDLRVISDANVFFIETILKHLGIRDCFSEINTNPGYVDGEGRLRILPYVDFQKSPHGCNLCPPNMCKGMIVERIQAKEGKKRMIYLGDGIGDFCPSLKLSEADFVMPRKDFPAWNLINKNRTLVKATVHEWTNGQELEHILLQLINTINMEESQLLSVDYCKLVTMSKAAHGALPQALPVPY
;
A
#
# COMPACT_ATOMS: atom_id res chain seq x y z
N MET A 1 15.68 2.35 -16.80
CA MET A 1 14.46 3.14 -16.53
C MET A 1 13.44 2.18 -15.94
N ALA A 2 12.72 2.58 -14.89
CA ALA A 2 11.68 1.72 -14.30
C ALA A 2 10.59 1.44 -15.34
N GLY A 3 9.90 0.29 -15.21
CA GLY A 3 8.78 -0.09 -16.08
C GLY A 3 7.50 0.71 -15.85
N ILE A 4 7.58 1.91 -15.26
CA ILE A 4 6.42 2.68 -14.76
C ILE A 4 6.36 4.04 -15.44
N VAL A 5 5.18 4.37 -15.95
CA VAL A 5 4.83 5.72 -16.43
C VAL A 5 3.81 6.32 -15.46
N VAL A 6 4.12 7.48 -14.90
CA VAL A 6 3.20 8.22 -14.03
C VAL A 6 2.72 9.45 -14.76
N VAL A 7 1.41 9.57 -14.92
CA VAL A 7 0.76 10.65 -15.65
C VAL A 7 -0.04 11.50 -14.68
N PHE A 8 0.26 12.79 -14.63
CA PHE A 8 -0.42 13.76 -13.78
C PHE A 8 -1.30 14.67 -14.62
N ASP A 9 -2.54 14.89 -14.19
CA ASP A 9 -3.18 16.18 -14.42
C ASP A 9 -2.47 17.28 -13.65
N PHE A 10 -2.71 18.53 -14.01
CA PHE A 10 -1.99 19.68 -13.47
C PHE A 10 -2.83 20.49 -12.48
N ASP A 11 -3.83 21.20 -12.99
CA ASP A 11 -4.74 22.02 -12.18
C ASP A 11 -5.51 21.16 -11.19
N LYS A 12 -5.66 21.62 -9.94
CA LYS A 12 -6.29 20.88 -8.82
C LYS A 12 -5.72 19.48 -8.52
N THR A 13 -4.62 19.09 -9.17
CA THR A 13 -3.91 17.83 -8.96
C THR A 13 -2.48 18.07 -8.46
N ILE A 14 -1.64 18.76 -9.25
CA ILE A 14 -0.30 19.21 -8.82
C ILE A 14 -0.41 20.51 -8.02
N ILE A 15 -1.21 21.46 -8.50
CA ILE A 15 -1.51 22.70 -7.78
C ILE A 15 -2.92 22.62 -7.17
N GLU A 16 -3.22 23.46 -6.17
CA GLU A 16 -4.52 23.39 -5.47
C GLU A 16 -5.67 24.11 -6.18
N VAL A 17 -5.36 24.88 -7.23
CA VAL A 17 -6.31 25.75 -7.94
C VAL A 17 -6.35 25.42 -9.42
N ASP A 18 -7.33 25.98 -10.10
CA ASP A 18 -7.36 26.07 -11.56
C ASP A 18 -6.49 27.27 -11.98
N SER A 19 -5.49 27.04 -12.84
CA SER A 19 -4.45 28.01 -13.16
C SER A 19 -4.99 29.17 -14.01
N ASP A 20 -5.94 28.89 -14.89
CA ASP A 20 -6.62 29.89 -15.71
C ASP A 20 -7.42 30.86 -14.82
N ASN A 21 -8.26 30.33 -13.92
CA ASN A 21 -9.03 31.15 -12.98
C ASN A 21 -8.10 31.93 -12.03
N TRP A 22 -7.03 31.30 -11.54
CA TRP A 22 -6.05 31.96 -10.66
C TRP A 22 -5.43 33.20 -11.30
N VAL A 23 -5.00 33.10 -12.58
CA VAL A 23 -4.42 34.25 -13.30
C VAL A 23 -5.44 35.35 -13.52
N VAL A 24 -6.68 34.99 -13.90
CA VAL A 24 -7.76 35.95 -14.11
C VAL A 24 -8.11 36.71 -12.82
N ASP A 25 -8.24 35.99 -11.71
CA ASP A 25 -8.62 36.56 -10.43
C ASP A 25 -7.52 37.47 -9.86
N GLU A 26 -6.28 36.98 -9.82
CA GLU A 26 -5.14 37.72 -9.26
C GLU A 26 -4.75 38.96 -10.08
N LEU A 27 -5.10 39.00 -11.37
CA LEU A 27 -4.90 40.17 -12.22
C LEU A 27 -6.11 41.11 -12.26
N GLY A 28 -7.19 40.79 -11.52
CA GLY A 28 -8.36 41.64 -11.35
C GLY A 28 -9.30 41.65 -12.55
N ALA A 29 -9.39 40.54 -13.29
CA ALA A 29 -10.17 40.43 -14.52
C ALA A 29 -11.42 39.53 -14.41
N THR A 30 -11.80 39.13 -13.20
CA THR A 30 -12.94 38.23 -12.91
C THR A 30 -14.26 38.72 -13.50
N ASP A 31 -14.57 40.02 -13.39
CA ASP A 31 -15.83 40.57 -13.93
C ASP A 31 -15.90 40.45 -15.45
N LEU A 32 -14.79 40.74 -16.14
CA LEU A 32 -14.70 40.62 -17.60
C LEU A 32 -14.77 39.15 -18.02
N PHE A 33 -14.09 38.26 -17.30
CA PHE A 33 -14.17 36.82 -17.53
C PHE A 33 -15.62 36.31 -17.43
N ASN A 34 -16.34 36.67 -16.36
CA ASN A 34 -17.73 36.27 -16.15
C ASN A 34 -18.67 36.78 -17.25
N GLN A 35 -18.41 37.97 -17.79
CA GLN A 35 -19.16 38.52 -18.93
C GLN A 35 -18.91 37.75 -20.23
N LEU A 36 -17.66 37.31 -20.46
CA LEU A 36 -17.25 36.64 -21.69
C LEU A 36 -17.49 35.12 -21.68
N LEU A 37 -17.50 34.49 -20.51
CA LEU A 37 -17.68 33.04 -20.32
C LEU A 37 -18.86 32.43 -21.09
N PRO A 38 -20.07 33.03 -21.12
CA PRO A 38 -21.19 32.44 -21.87
C PRO A 38 -21.08 32.61 -23.40
N THR A 39 -20.11 33.38 -23.90
CA THR A 39 -20.06 33.79 -25.32
C THR A 39 -19.14 32.95 -26.19
N MET A 40 -18.22 32.19 -25.61
CA MET A 40 -17.21 31.42 -26.35
C MET A 40 -16.68 30.19 -25.58
N PRO A 41 -16.09 29.20 -26.27
CA PRO A 41 -15.46 28.06 -25.62
C PRO A 41 -14.28 28.47 -24.73
N TRP A 42 -13.96 27.65 -23.72
CA TRP A 42 -12.94 27.93 -22.70
C TRP A 42 -11.58 28.37 -23.28
N ASN A 43 -11.00 27.64 -24.24
CA ASN A 43 -9.70 28.01 -24.82
C ASN A 43 -9.74 29.35 -25.56
N SER A 44 -10.82 29.63 -26.30
CA SER A 44 -11.01 30.91 -26.99
C SER A 44 -11.20 32.05 -25.99
N LEU A 45 -11.90 31.77 -24.88
CA LEU A 45 -12.07 32.70 -23.77
C LEU A 45 -10.72 33.04 -23.15
N MET A 46 -9.91 32.03 -22.81
CA MET A 46 -8.62 32.27 -22.18
C MET A 46 -7.64 33.01 -23.11
N ASP A 47 -7.61 32.68 -24.41
CA ASP A 47 -6.83 33.47 -25.40
C ASP A 47 -7.33 34.93 -25.45
N ARG A 48 -8.65 35.15 -25.41
CA ARG A 48 -9.23 36.50 -25.36
C ARG A 48 -8.85 37.22 -24.07
N MET A 49 -8.93 36.55 -22.91
CA MET A 49 -8.56 37.14 -21.62
C MET A 49 -7.10 37.59 -21.59
N MET A 50 -6.17 36.79 -22.13
CA MET A 50 -4.77 37.19 -22.20
C MET A 50 -4.55 38.44 -23.06
N LYS A 51 -5.36 38.61 -24.13
CA LYS A 51 -5.35 39.83 -24.96
C LYS A 51 -5.93 41.04 -24.23
N GLU A 52 -6.99 40.86 -23.45
CA GLU A 52 -7.59 41.94 -22.65
C GLU A 52 -6.66 42.40 -21.52
N LEU A 53 -6.05 41.45 -20.80
CA LEU A 53 -5.05 41.74 -19.76
C LEU A 53 -3.88 42.55 -20.32
N HIS A 54 -3.37 42.17 -21.49
CA HIS A 54 -2.33 42.93 -22.17
C HIS A 54 -2.80 44.35 -22.56
N THR A 55 -4.03 44.49 -23.06
CA THR A 55 -4.62 45.81 -23.39
C THR A 55 -4.75 46.71 -22.16
N GLN A 56 -4.94 46.12 -20.97
CA GLN A 56 -4.95 46.81 -19.68
C GLN A 56 -3.55 47.09 -19.12
N GLY A 57 -2.49 46.80 -19.89
CA GLY A 57 -1.10 47.05 -19.51
C GLY A 57 -0.44 45.96 -18.66
N LYS A 58 -1.08 44.79 -18.49
CA LYS A 58 -0.44 43.65 -17.82
C LYS A 58 0.63 43.05 -18.73
N THR A 59 1.80 42.80 -18.15
CA THR A 59 2.95 42.22 -18.83
C THR A 59 2.99 40.70 -18.65
N ILE A 60 3.80 40.03 -19.47
CA ILE A 60 4.09 38.60 -19.28
C ILE A 60 4.72 38.35 -17.90
N GLN A 61 5.55 39.27 -17.41
CA GLN A 61 6.16 39.17 -16.10
C GLN A 61 5.12 39.23 -14.97
N ASP A 62 4.07 40.06 -15.10
CA ASP A 62 2.97 40.08 -14.12
C ASP A 62 2.26 38.72 -14.05
N ILE A 63 2.04 38.08 -15.20
CA ILE A 63 1.44 36.73 -15.27
C ILE A 63 2.37 35.70 -14.61
N GLU A 64 3.69 35.75 -14.89
CA GLU A 64 4.67 34.86 -14.25
C GLU A 64 4.69 35.03 -12.72
N GLU A 65 4.70 36.26 -12.22
CA GLU A 65 4.70 36.52 -10.77
C GLU A 65 3.41 36.05 -10.08
N VAL A 66 2.28 36.09 -10.77
CA VAL A 66 1.02 35.48 -10.30
C VAL A 66 1.13 33.96 -10.25
N LEU A 67 1.64 33.34 -11.32
CA LEU A 67 1.79 31.89 -11.41
C LEU A 67 2.78 31.35 -10.38
N LYS A 68 3.85 32.07 -10.04
CA LYS A 68 4.80 31.67 -8.98
C LYS A 68 4.16 31.60 -7.59
N ARG A 69 3.02 32.27 -7.39
CA ARG A 69 2.30 32.31 -6.11
C ARG A 69 1.18 31.27 -6.00
N VAL A 70 1.01 30.39 -6.99
CA VAL A 70 -0.06 29.37 -6.95
C VAL A 70 0.04 28.52 -5.68
N PRO A 71 -1.07 28.27 -4.98
CA PRO A 71 -1.07 27.42 -3.81
C PRO A 71 -0.78 25.96 -4.21
N ILE A 72 0.11 25.33 -3.45
CA ILE A 72 0.50 23.93 -3.62
C ILE A 72 0.62 23.26 -2.26
N HIS A 73 0.17 22.02 -2.15
CA HIS A 73 0.35 21.27 -0.92
C HIS A 73 1.85 20.92 -0.72
N PRO A 74 2.44 21.10 0.48
CA PRO A 74 3.88 20.94 0.72
C PRO A 74 4.48 19.58 0.36
N ARG A 75 3.63 18.54 0.24
CA ARG A 75 4.03 17.16 -0.07
C ARG A 75 4.02 16.80 -1.56
N ILE A 76 3.50 17.65 -2.45
CA ILE A 76 3.45 17.36 -3.90
C ILE A 76 4.86 17.36 -4.52
N VAL A 77 5.66 18.39 -4.26
CA VAL A 77 7.04 18.47 -4.77
C VAL A 77 7.90 17.29 -4.27
N PRO A 78 7.90 16.95 -2.97
CA PRO A 78 8.53 15.71 -2.48
C PRO A 78 8.05 14.43 -3.18
N ALA A 79 6.74 14.29 -3.41
CA ALA A 79 6.17 13.11 -4.09
C ALA A 79 6.70 12.96 -5.52
N ILE A 80 6.67 14.04 -6.30
CA ILE A 80 7.15 14.07 -7.70
C ILE A 80 8.65 13.75 -7.75
N LYS A 81 9.46 14.41 -6.90
CA LYS A 81 10.91 14.16 -6.84
C LYS A 81 11.23 12.71 -6.46
N SER A 82 10.47 12.14 -5.52
CA SER A 82 10.64 10.76 -5.08
C SER A 82 10.26 9.76 -6.17
N ALA A 83 9.12 9.97 -6.85
CA ALA A 83 8.71 9.15 -7.99
C ALA A 83 9.75 9.18 -9.12
N HIS A 84 10.28 10.37 -9.44
CA HIS A 84 11.35 10.52 -10.43
C HIS A 84 12.65 9.81 -9.99
N ALA A 85 13.05 9.95 -8.72
CA ALA A 85 14.22 9.28 -8.16
C ALA A 85 14.11 7.75 -8.16
N LEU A 86 12.89 7.21 -8.06
CA LEU A 86 12.58 5.79 -8.21
C LEU A 86 12.62 5.30 -9.68
N GLY A 87 12.99 6.19 -10.61
CA GLY A 87 13.21 5.87 -12.02
C GLY A 87 11.94 5.83 -12.86
N CYS A 88 10.81 6.31 -12.34
CA CYS A 88 9.56 6.43 -13.08
C CYS A 88 9.66 7.49 -14.17
N ASP A 89 8.98 7.23 -15.29
CA ASP A 89 8.80 8.21 -16.35
C ASP A 89 7.59 9.10 -16.04
N LEU A 90 7.83 10.33 -15.58
CA LEU A 90 6.75 11.25 -15.20
C LEU A 90 6.33 12.12 -16.38
N ARG A 91 5.02 12.27 -16.56
CA ARG A 91 4.42 13.04 -17.65
C ARG A 91 3.24 13.86 -17.16
N VAL A 92 2.95 14.95 -17.86
CA VAL A 92 1.76 15.77 -17.63
C VAL A 92 0.79 15.63 -18.81
N ILE A 93 -0.50 15.47 -18.51
CA ILE A 93 -1.61 15.64 -19.46
C ILE A 93 -2.63 16.58 -18.84
N SER A 94 -2.77 17.79 -19.38
CA SER A 94 -3.62 18.81 -18.77
C SER A 94 -4.31 19.73 -19.79
N ASP A 95 -5.54 20.13 -19.45
CA ASP A 95 -6.34 21.12 -20.19
C ASP A 95 -5.91 22.58 -19.92
N ALA A 96 -4.91 22.82 -19.07
CA ALA A 96 -4.26 24.12 -18.95
C ALA A 96 -3.46 24.46 -20.23
N ASN A 97 -2.38 25.25 -20.12
CA ASN A 97 -1.52 25.57 -21.27
C ASN A 97 -0.03 25.48 -20.94
N VAL A 98 0.81 25.30 -21.97
CA VAL A 98 2.24 25.05 -21.79
C VAL A 98 2.97 26.20 -21.11
N PHE A 99 2.56 27.46 -21.33
CA PHE A 99 3.20 28.62 -20.71
C PHE A 99 2.99 28.61 -19.19
N PHE A 100 1.77 28.34 -18.72
CA PHE A 100 1.45 28.25 -17.29
C PHE A 100 2.17 27.09 -16.62
N ILE A 101 2.04 25.90 -17.20
CA ILE A 101 2.64 24.67 -16.65
C ILE A 101 4.16 24.81 -16.56
N GLU A 102 4.84 25.24 -17.64
CA GLU A 102 6.29 25.41 -17.65
C GLU A 102 6.76 26.44 -16.62
N THR A 103 6.05 27.57 -16.48
CA THR A 103 6.40 28.63 -15.52
C THR A 103 6.34 28.10 -14.09
N ILE A 104 5.25 27.43 -13.73
CA ILE A 104 5.05 26.87 -12.39
C ILE A 104 6.07 25.75 -12.11
N LEU A 105 6.25 24.80 -13.03
CA LEU A 105 7.18 23.68 -12.84
C LEU A 105 8.65 24.14 -12.70
N LYS A 106 9.05 25.19 -13.44
CA LYS A 106 10.37 25.81 -13.31
C LYS A 106 10.54 26.49 -11.97
N HIS A 107 9.53 27.26 -11.53
CA HIS A 107 9.55 27.92 -10.23
C HIS A 107 9.68 26.91 -9.07
N LEU A 108 8.96 25.79 -9.16
CA LEU A 108 8.99 24.72 -8.16
C LEU A 108 10.26 23.84 -8.23
N GLY A 109 11.12 24.02 -9.24
CA GLY A 109 12.33 23.23 -9.42
C GLY A 109 12.06 21.74 -9.68
N ILE A 110 10.97 21.43 -10.38
CA ILE A 110 10.56 20.05 -10.74
C ILE A 110 10.33 19.85 -12.24
N ARG A 111 10.59 20.87 -13.07
CA ARG A 111 10.43 20.76 -14.53
C ARG A 111 11.20 19.57 -15.13
N ASP A 112 12.42 19.36 -14.68
CA ASP A 112 13.30 18.30 -15.19
C ASP A 112 12.87 16.89 -14.75
N CYS A 113 11.90 16.78 -13.83
CA CYS A 113 11.32 15.48 -13.46
C CYS A 113 10.37 14.94 -14.54
N PHE A 114 9.89 15.80 -15.45
CA PHE A 114 8.88 15.45 -16.45
C PHE A 114 9.50 15.31 -17.85
N SER A 115 9.33 14.13 -18.45
CA SER A 115 9.83 13.82 -19.80
C SER A 115 8.92 14.35 -20.91
N GLU A 116 7.63 14.49 -20.65
CA GLU A 116 6.62 14.85 -21.64
C GLU A 116 5.50 15.68 -20.99
N ILE A 117 5.09 16.78 -21.64
CA ILE A 117 3.96 17.62 -21.25
C ILE A 117 3.03 17.70 -22.45
N ASN A 118 1.80 17.17 -22.29
CA ASN A 118 0.74 17.26 -23.29
C ASN A 118 -0.33 18.22 -22.78
N THR A 119 -0.42 19.38 -23.42
CA THR A 119 -1.33 20.45 -22.99
C THR A 119 -1.60 21.40 -24.16
N ASN A 120 -2.54 22.32 -23.99
CA ASN A 120 -2.85 23.33 -24.99
C ASN A 120 -1.62 24.20 -25.28
N PRO A 121 -1.25 24.43 -26.55
CA PRO A 121 -0.12 25.30 -26.89
C PRO A 121 -0.32 26.73 -26.37
N GLY A 122 0.76 27.32 -25.88
CA GLY A 122 0.79 28.68 -25.36
C GLY A 122 2.13 29.34 -25.69
N TYR A 123 2.11 30.56 -26.21
CA TYR A 123 3.33 31.30 -26.57
C TYR A 123 3.10 32.81 -26.52
N VAL A 124 4.18 33.57 -26.33
CA VAL A 124 4.15 35.04 -26.41
C VAL A 124 4.32 35.45 -27.86
N ASP A 125 3.38 36.22 -28.41
CA ASP A 125 3.44 36.71 -29.79
C ASP A 125 4.38 37.92 -29.93
N GLY A 126 4.57 38.40 -31.17
CA GLY A 126 5.46 39.54 -31.47
C GLY A 126 5.01 40.88 -30.88
N GLU A 127 3.77 40.96 -30.35
CA GLU A 127 3.25 42.14 -29.64
C GLU A 127 3.40 41.98 -28.12
N GLY A 128 3.98 40.89 -27.62
CA GLY A 128 4.14 40.64 -26.20
C GLY A 128 2.88 40.08 -25.52
N ARG A 129 1.92 39.55 -26.29
CA ARG A 129 0.68 38.96 -25.76
C ARG A 129 0.83 37.47 -25.60
N LEU A 130 0.36 36.92 -24.48
CA LEU A 130 0.23 35.49 -24.34
C LEU A 130 -0.93 35.00 -25.22
N ARG A 131 -0.63 34.04 -26.11
CA ARG A 131 -1.59 33.36 -26.97
C ARG A 131 -1.81 31.94 -26.49
N ILE A 132 -3.06 31.50 -26.46
CA ILE A 132 -3.46 30.14 -26.06
C ILE A 132 -4.22 29.51 -27.22
N LEU A 133 -3.82 28.32 -27.63
CA LEU A 133 -4.42 27.57 -28.74
C LEU A 133 -4.93 26.22 -28.23
N PRO A 134 -5.99 25.64 -28.80
CA PRO A 134 -6.41 24.29 -28.41
C PRO A 134 -5.41 23.24 -28.89
N TYR A 135 -5.26 22.16 -28.13
CA TYR A 135 -4.37 21.04 -28.48
C TYR A 135 -4.80 20.32 -29.78
N VAL A 136 -6.11 20.17 -29.99
CA VAL A 136 -6.72 19.76 -31.26
C VAL A 136 -7.45 20.96 -31.87
N ASP A 137 -7.22 21.22 -33.17
CA ASP A 137 -8.01 22.18 -33.93
C ASP A 137 -9.42 21.60 -34.15
N PHE A 138 -10.31 21.82 -33.18
CA PHE A 138 -11.67 21.30 -33.20
C PHE A 138 -12.60 21.98 -34.21
N GLN A 139 -12.15 23.05 -34.86
CA GLN A 139 -12.88 23.65 -35.98
C GLN A 139 -12.61 22.90 -37.28
N LYS A 140 -11.40 22.37 -37.47
CA LYS A 140 -11.01 21.66 -38.69
C LYS A 140 -11.06 20.13 -38.56
N SER A 141 -10.69 19.62 -37.40
CA SER A 141 -10.52 18.18 -37.15
C SER A 141 -10.89 17.84 -35.70
N PRO A 142 -12.17 17.95 -35.30
CA PRO A 142 -12.62 17.56 -33.97
C PRO A 142 -12.32 16.08 -33.69
N HIS A 143 -11.97 15.77 -32.45
CA HIS A 143 -11.85 14.37 -32.04
C HIS A 143 -13.22 13.71 -31.86
N SER A 144 -13.30 12.39 -31.97
CA SER A 144 -14.55 11.62 -31.88
C SER A 144 -14.97 11.26 -30.43
N CYS A 145 -14.23 11.73 -29.42
CA CYS A 145 -14.56 11.45 -28.02
C CYS A 145 -15.72 12.32 -27.50
N ASN A 146 -16.78 11.68 -27.00
CA ASN A 146 -17.95 12.37 -26.42
C ASN A 146 -17.81 12.64 -24.90
N LEU A 147 -16.70 12.25 -24.28
CA LEU A 147 -16.45 12.41 -22.84
C LEU A 147 -15.51 13.58 -22.52
N CYS A 148 -14.88 14.18 -23.52
CA CYS A 148 -13.84 15.18 -23.35
C CYS A 148 -14.23 16.52 -23.98
N PRO A 149 -13.70 17.64 -23.46
CA PRO A 149 -13.93 18.94 -24.06
C PRO A 149 -13.31 19.00 -25.46
N PRO A 150 -13.81 19.85 -26.38
CA PRO A 150 -13.38 19.84 -27.78
C PRO A 150 -11.89 20.07 -28.01
N ASN A 151 -11.21 20.76 -27.09
CA ASN A 151 -9.80 21.14 -27.23
C ASN A 151 -8.82 19.97 -27.06
N MET A 152 -9.15 18.96 -26.26
CA MET A 152 -8.23 17.87 -25.94
C MET A 152 -8.99 16.63 -25.44
N CYS A 153 -8.56 15.46 -25.89
CA CYS A 153 -8.96 14.19 -25.30
C CYS A 153 -7.79 13.53 -24.56
N LYS A 154 -7.78 13.63 -23.23
CA LYS A 154 -6.75 13.01 -22.38
C LYS A 154 -6.67 11.50 -22.57
N GLY A 155 -7.80 10.82 -22.79
CA GLY A 155 -7.84 9.38 -23.06
C GLY A 155 -7.11 8.94 -24.34
N MET A 156 -7.24 9.71 -25.43
CA MET A 156 -6.51 9.41 -26.68
C MET A 156 -4.99 9.59 -26.49
N ILE A 157 -4.59 10.56 -25.65
CA ILE A 157 -3.18 10.78 -25.32
C ILE A 157 -2.64 9.61 -24.49
N VAL A 158 -3.41 9.11 -23.51
CA VAL A 158 -3.08 7.90 -22.74
C VAL A 158 -2.91 6.68 -23.66
N GLU A 159 -3.83 6.45 -24.59
CA GLU A 159 -3.72 5.35 -25.56
C GLU A 159 -2.45 5.46 -26.42
N ARG A 160 -2.11 6.68 -26.88
CA ARG A 160 -0.86 6.95 -27.61
C ARG A 160 0.37 6.63 -26.77
N ILE A 161 0.38 7.02 -25.50
CA ILE A 161 1.48 6.74 -24.58
C ILE A 161 1.60 5.23 -24.36
N GLN A 162 0.51 4.53 -24.09
CA GLN A 162 0.52 3.07 -23.93
C GLN A 162 1.04 2.35 -25.19
N ALA A 163 0.67 2.81 -26.38
CA ALA A 163 1.16 2.24 -27.64
C ALA A 163 2.68 2.41 -27.82
N LYS A 164 3.24 3.53 -27.36
CA LYS A 164 4.69 3.81 -27.41
C LYS A 164 5.48 3.05 -26.34
N GLU A 165 4.93 2.97 -25.13
CA GLU A 165 5.60 2.42 -23.94
C GLU A 165 5.40 0.90 -23.77
N GLY A 166 4.47 0.32 -24.53
CA GLY A 166 4.23 -1.12 -24.58
C GLY A 166 3.69 -1.68 -23.26
N LYS A 167 4.45 -2.57 -22.62
CA LYS A 167 4.02 -3.30 -21.41
C LYS A 167 4.27 -2.55 -20.10
N LYS A 168 4.87 -1.35 -20.13
CA LYS A 168 5.09 -0.54 -18.93
C LYS A 168 3.77 -0.26 -18.23
N ARG A 169 3.74 -0.36 -16.90
CA ARG A 169 2.55 -0.03 -16.10
C ARG A 169 2.34 1.46 -15.99
N MET A 170 1.08 1.87 -15.96
CA MET A 170 0.70 3.28 -15.88
C MET A 170 -0.01 3.59 -14.55
N ILE A 171 0.33 4.73 -13.96
CA ILE A 171 -0.41 5.34 -12.86
C ILE A 171 -0.92 6.70 -13.35
N TYR A 172 -2.23 6.93 -13.35
CA TYR A 172 -2.84 8.20 -13.74
C TYR A 172 -3.41 8.93 -12.53
N LEU A 173 -3.08 10.21 -12.32
CA LEU A 173 -3.60 11.05 -11.25
C LEU A 173 -4.40 12.21 -11.84
N GLY A 174 -5.56 12.51 -11.28
CA GLY A 174 -6.41 13.63 -11.73
C GLY A 174 -7.60 13.90 -10.83
N ASP A 175 -8.31 14.99 -11.07
CA ASP A 175 -9.49 15.41 -10.29
C ASP A 175 -10.72 15.73 -11.15
N GLY A 176 -10.52 16.23 -12.37
CA GLY A 176 -11.56 16.84 -13.18
C GLY A 176 -12.40 15.86 -13.99
N ILE A 177 -13.51 16.34 -14.58
CA ILE A 177 -14.36 15.52 -15.47
C ILE A 177 -13.55 14.91 -16.63
N GLY A 178 -12.59 15.68 -17.15
CA GLY A 178 -11.69 15.26 -18.24
C GLY A 178 -10.83 14.04 -17.92
N ASP A 179 -10.63 13.71 -16.64
CA ASP A 179 -9.82 12.57 -16.18
C ASP A 179 -10.61 11.26 -16.10
N PHE A 180 -11.94 11.32 -16.26
CA PHE A 180 -12.73 10.09 -16.37
C PHE A 180 -12.42 9.32 -17.65
N CYS A 181 -12.25 10.02 -18.79
CA CYS A 181 -11.92 9.38 -20.06
C CYS A 181 -10.62 8.55 -20.03
N PRO A 182 -9.46 9.08 -19.58
CA PRO A 182 -8.25 8.28 -19.46
C PRO A 182 -8.38 7.11 -18.50
N SER A 183 -9.18 7.23 -17.42
CA SER A 183 -9.43 6.11 -16.49
C SER A 183 -10.03 4.86 -17.17
N LEU A 184 -10.83 5.06 -18.22
CA LEU A 184 -11.43 3.98 -19.02
C LEU A 184 -10.44 3.30 -19.97
N LYS A 185 -9.29 3.94 -20.23
CA LYS A 185 -8.25 3.45 -21.16
C LYS A 185 -7.16 2.65 -20.46
N LEU A 186 -7.08 2.74 -19.14
CA LEU A 186 -6.13 1.99 -18.34
C LEU A 186 -6.47 0.50 -18.32
N ARG A 187 -5.43 -0.33 -18.23
CA ARG A 187 -5.52 -1.79 -18.20
C ARG A 187 -5.69 -2.29 -16.76
N GLU A 188 -5.97 -3.57 -16.62
CA GLU A 188 -6.15 -4.23 -15.31
C GLU A 188 -4.92 -4.13 -14.40
N ALA A 189 -3.72 -4.10 -14.98
CA ALA A 189 -2.47 -3.95 -14.25
C ALA A 189 -2.07 -2.49 -13.97
N ASP A 190 -2.84 -1.51 -14.46
CA ASP A 190 -2.59 -0.08 -14.29
C ASP A 190 -3.40 0.46 -13.10
N PHE A 191 -3.09 1.70 -12.68
CA PHE A 191 -3.74 2.37 -11.55
C PHE A 191 -4.27 3.75 -11.92
N VAL A 192 -5.40 4.15 -11.34
CA VAL A 192 -5.93 5.52 -11.36
C VAL A 192 -6.08 6.03 -9.93
N MET A 193 -5.65 7.27 -9.72
CA MET A 193 -5.70 7.95 -8.43
C MET A 193 -6.53 9.23 -8.54
N PRO A 194 -7.87 9.12 -8.45
CA PRO A 194 -8.74 10.29 -8.54
C PRO A 194 -8.77 11.07 -7.22
N ARG A 195 -8.77 12.40 -7.28
CA ARG A 195 -8.97 13.25 -6.10
C ARG A 195 -10.37 13.02 -5.52
N LYS A 196 -10.44 12.62 -4.25
CA LYS A 196 -11.68 12.28 -3.56
C LYS A 196 -12.63 13.47 -3.54
N ASP A 197 -13.91 13.20 -3.77
CA ASP A 197 -15.01 14.19 -3.84
C ASP A 197 -14.96 15.15 -5.05
N PHE A 198 -13.99 15.00 -5.96
CA PHE A 198 -13.93 15.74 -7.21
C PHE A 198 -14.65 15.00 -8.36
N PRO A 199 -14.93 15.66 -9.50
CA PRO A 199 -15.76 15.07 -10.56
C PRO A 199 -15.25 13.75 -11.13
N ALA A 200 -13.93 13.56 -11.31
CA ALA A 200 -13.35 12.30 -11.75
C ALA A 200 -13.72 11.15 -10.82
N TRP A 201 -13.52 11.34 -9.51
CA TRP A 201 -13.84 10.35 -8.48
C TRP A 201 -15.32 9.97 -8.49
N ASN A 202 -16.20 10.97 -8.59
CA ASN A 202 -17.65 10.76 -8.67
C ASN A 202 -18.04 9.92 -9.90
N LEU A 203 -17.45 10.19 -11.06
CA LEU A 203 -17.74 9.45 -12.30
C LEU A 203 -17.18 8.03 -12.26
N ILE A 204 -15.96 7.86 -11.74
CA ILE A 204 -15.33 6.54 -11.56
C ILE A 204 -16.16 5.67 -10.62
N ASN A 205 -16.62 6.21 -9.48
CA ASN A 205 -17.44 5.46 -8.54
C ASN A 205 -18.80 5.07 -9.12
N LYS A 206 -19.46 5.98 -9.84
CA LYS A 206 -20.73 5.69 -10.52
C LYS A 206 -20.59 4.63 -11.62
N ASN A 207 -19.40 4.49 -12.20
CA ASN A 207 -19.13 3.62 -13.34
C ASN A 207 -18.00 2.62 -13.04
N ARG A 208 -17.90 2.13 -11.79
CA ARG A 208 -16.73 1.37 -11.31
C ARG A 208 -16.41 0.15 -12.16
N THR A 209 -17.43 -0.52 -12.70
CA THR A 209 -17.30 -1.71 -13.56
C THR A 209 -16.69 -1.43 -14.94
N LEU A 210 -16.69 -0.17 -15.40
CA LEU A 210 -16.06 0.24 -16.67
C LEU A 210 -14.57 0.52 -16.52
N VAL A 211 -14.09 0.77 -15.30
CA VAL A 211 -12.69 1.08 -14.99
C VAL A 211 -11.96 -0.20 -14.60
N LYS A 212 -11.11 -0.70 -15.51
CA LYS A 212 -10.34 -1.94 -15.29
C LYS A 212 -9.20 -1.77 -14.28
N ALA A 213 -8.65 -0.56 -14.21
CA ALA A 213 -7.54 -0.24 -13.32
C ALA A 213 -7.91 -0.32 -11.84
N GLY A 214 -6.88 -0.52 -11.00
CA GLY A 214 -6.98 -0.28 -9.56
C GLY A 214 -7.29 1.19 -9.31
N VAL A 215 -8.29 1.47 -8.45
CA VAL A 215 -8.70 2.84 -8.11
C VAL A 215 -8.25 3.14 -6.69
N HIS A 216 -7.51 4.23 -6.51
CA HIS A 216 -6.97 4.65 -5.21
C HIS A 216 -7.13 6.15 -5.00
N GLU A 217 -8.22 6.54 -4.35
CA GLU A 217 -8.52 7.95 -4.11
C GLU A 217 -7.57 8.62 -3.11
N TRP A 218 -7.41 9.94 -3.24
CA TRP A 218 -6.61 10.76 -2.34
C TRP A 218 -7.32 12.09 -2.03
N THR A 219 -7.16 12.62 -0.83
CA THR A 219 -7.85 13.84 -0.39
C THR A 219 -6.94 15.07 -0.37
N ASN A 220 -5.65 14.87 -0.09
CA ASN A 220 -4.64 15.94 0.00
C ASN A 220 -3.27 15.43 -0.47
N GLY A 221 -2.28 16.34 -0.56
CA GLY A 221 -0.96 15.98 -1.06
C GLY A 221 -0.18 14.97 -0.18
N LYS A 222 -0.49 14.81 1.11
CA LYS A 222 0.13 13.77 1.96
C LYS A 222 -0.37 12.38 1.58
N GLU A 223 -1.69 12.24 1.36
CA GLU A 223 -2.28 10.99 0.87
C GLU A 223 -1.83 10.68 -0.56
N LEU A 224 -1.81 11.68 -1.45
CA LEU A 224 -1.30 11.52 -2.81
C LEU A 224 0.12 10.96 -2.81
N GLU A 225 1.03 11.58 -2.04
CA GLU A 225 2.40 11.09 -1.91
C GLU A 225 2.45 9.65 -1.42
N HIS A 226 1.71 9.35 -0.35
CA HIS A 226 1.72 8.03 0.26
C HIS A 226 1.28 6.95 -0.72
N ILE A 227 0.13 7.15 -1.36
CA ILE A 227 -0.49 6.18 -2.28
C ILE A 227 0.35 6.05 -3.55
N LEU A 228 0.87 7.15 -4.08
CA LEU A 228 1.70 7.12 -5.28
C LEU A 228 2.98 6.29 -5.05
N LEU A 229 3.72 6.60 -3.98
CA LEU A 229 4.96 5.90 -3.66
C LEU A 229 4.71 4.43 -3.29
N GLN A 230 3.57 4.15 -2.63
CA GLN A 230 3.12 2.79 -2.41
C GLN A 230 3.04 1.98 -3.69
N TRP A 231 2.30 2.47 -4.68
CA TRP A 231 2.06 1.70 -5.91
C TRP A 231 3.29 1.63 -6.79
N ILE A 232 4.11 2.68 -6.83
CA ILE A 232 5.43 2.62 -7.49
C ILE A 232 6.28 1.48 -6.88
N ASN A 233 6.35 1.40 -5.55
CA ASN A 233 7.14 0.38 -4.88
C ASN A 233 6.57 -1.03 -5.07
N THR A 234 5.25 -1.20 -4.99
CA THR A 234 4.59 -2.47 -5.30
C THR A 234 4.89 -2.93 -6.72
N ILE A 235 4.79 -2.03 -7.71
CA ILE A 235 5.08 -2.36 -9.11
C ILE A 235 6.54 -2.78 -9.29
N ASN A 236 7.48 -2.02 -8.72
CA ASN A 236 8.91 -2.32 -8.80
C ASN A 236 9.25 -3.68 -8.18
N ILE A 237 8.62 -4.03 -7.05
CA ILE A 237 8.81 -5.35 -6.42
C ILE A 237 8.29 -6.46 -7.33
N GLU A 238 7.09 -6.31 -7.88
CA GLU A 238 6.53 -7.31 -8.78
C GLU A 238 7.35 -7.49 -10.08
N GLU A 239 7.85 -6.40 -10.68
CA GLU A 239 8.73 -6.47 -11.84
C GLU A 239 10.06 -7.15 -11.50
N SER A 240 10.65 -6.83 -10.34
CA SER A 240 11.88 -7.49 -9.87
C SER A 240 11.69 -8.99 -9.64
N GLN A 241 10.51 -9.41 -9.14
CA GLN A 241 10.17 -10.83 -8.95
C GLN A 241 9.99 -11.55 -10.29
N LEU A 242 9.31 -10.94 -11.27
CA LEU A 242 9.16 -11.51 -12.62
C LEU A 242 10.52 -11.67 -13.32
N LEU A 243 11.37 -10.65 -13.24
CA LEU A 243 12.74 -10.72 -13.78
C LEU A 243 13.60 -11.76 -13.05
N SER A 244 13.42 -11.94 -11.74
CA SER A 244 14.13 -12.96 -10.97
C SER A 244 13.71 -14.40 -11.35
N MET A 245 12.45 -14.59 -11.76
CA MET A 245 11.95 -15.89 -12.23
C MET A 245 12.47 -16.24 -13.63
N GLU A 246 12.61 -15.25 -14.52
CA GLU A 246 13.21 -15.44 -15.85
C GLU A 246 14.73 -15.66 -15.80
N ASN A 247 15.42 -14.94 -14.90
CA ASN A 247 16.87 -15.05 -14.71
C ASN A 247 17.29 -16.31 -13.93
N CYS A 248 16.37 -17.09 -13.35
CA CYS A 248 16.67 -18.36 -12.70
C CYS A 248 17.18 -19.46 -13.67
N LYS A 249 17.29 -19.16 -14.98
CA LYS A 249 18.01 -19.97 -15.98
C LYS A 249 19.51 -19.64 -16.12
N PHE A 250 20.04 -18.56 -15.53
CA PHE A 250 21.47 -18.21 -15.60
C PHE A 250 21.99 -17.62 -14.27
N GLN A 251 23.12 -18.15 -13.81
CA GLN A 251 23.66 -18.09 -12.44
C GLN A 251 24.05 -16.69 -11.88
N THR A 252 23.78 -16.53 -10.57
CA THR A 252 24.55 -15.86 -9.47
C THR A 252 25.25 -14.49 -9.67
N LYS A 253 24.83 -13.46 -8.89
CA LYS A 253 25.57 -12.72 -7.81
C LYS A 253 24.94 -11.34 -7.46
N HIS A 254 24.68 -11.12 -6.15
CA HIS A 254 24.66 -9.90 -5.27
C HIS A 254 24.56 -8.47 -5.87
N ASN A 255 23.93 -7.40 -5.32
CA ASN A 255 23.26 -6.95 -4.07
C ASN A 255 22.45 -5.66 -4.46
N ALA A 256 21.28 -5.30 -3.90
CA ALA A 256 21.05 -4.34 -2.78
C ALA A 256 19.56 -3.88 -2.82
N ALA A 257 18.78 -3.95 -1.72
CA ALA A 257 18.34 -2.85 -0.84
C ALA A 257 17.83 -1.55 -1.52
N HIS A 258 16.75 -0.86 -1.11
CA HIS A 258 15.40 -1.11 -0.54
C HIS A 258 14.92 0.25 0.03
N GLY A 259 13.68 0.65 -0.23
CA GLY A 259 12.94 1.66 0.55
C GLY A 259 11.84 2.36 -0.27
N ALA A 260 10.58 2.52 0.17
CA ALA A 260 9.83 1.98 1.31
C ALA A 260 8.32 2.07 1.00
N LEU A 261 7.61 0.99 1.33
CA LEU A 261 6.20 0.66 1.08
C LEU A 261 5.22 1.38 2.05
N PRO A 262 3.90 1.39 1.79
CA PRO A 262 2.87 2.08 2.59
C PRO A 262 2.72 1.52 4.00
N ARG A 263 2.04 2.28 4.87
CA ARG A 263 1.75 1.87 6.25
C ARG A 263 0.79 0.68 6.23
N PRO A 264 1.28 -0.53 6.59
CA PRO A 264 0.41 -1.66 6.82
C PRO A 264 -0.30 -1.47 8.17
N LEU A 265 -1.58 -1.85 8.22
CA LEU A 265 -2.28 -2.16 9.47
C LEU A 265 -1.99 -3.64 9.80
N PRO A 266 -1.26 -3.96 10.89
CA PRO A 266 -0.95 -5.35 11.27
C PRO A 266 -2.12 -6.13 11.88
N THR A 267 -1.81 -7.38 12.26
CA THR A 267 -2.74 -8.41 12.74
C THR A 267 -3.29 -8.15 14.14
N ILE A 268 -2.42 -8.02 15.15
CA ILE A 268 -2.82 -7.81 16.55
C ILE A 268 -3.03 -6.31 16.85
N ILE A 269 -2.18 -5.46 16.29
CA ILE A 269 -2.23 -4.00 16.42
C ILE A 269 -2.51 -3.42 15.04
N ASP A 270 -3.12 -2.24 14.95
CA ASP A 270 -3.51 -1.63 13.67
C ASP A 270 -2.41 -0.75 13.06
N VAL A 271 -1.19 -0.71 13.60
CA VAL A 271 -0.05 0.00 13.00
C VAL A 271 1.24 -0.78 13.10
N ASP A 272 2.17 -0.57 12.16
CA ASP A 272 3.55 -1.03 12.30
C ASP A 272 4.20 -0.41 13.55
N SER A 273 4.63 -1.25 14.49
CA SER A 273 5.12 -0.81 15.79
C SER A 273 6.42 0.00 15.72
N ASP A 274 7.28 -0.31 14.75
CA ASP A 274 8.56 0.38 14.57
C ASP A 274 8.31 1.83 14.10
N ASN A 275 7.51 1.98 13.05
CA ASN A 275 7.11 3.29 12.54
C ASN A 275 6.30 4.09 13.57
N TRP A 276 5.41 3.44 14.32
CA TRP A 276 4.64 4.09 15.38
C TRP A 276 5.53 4.71 16.45
N VAL A 277 6.52 3.96 16.96
CA VAL A 277 7.47 4.46 17.96
C VAL A 277 8.29 5.63 17.42
N VAL A 278 8.78 5.53 16.18
CA VAL A 278 9.56 6.58 15.54
C VAL A 278 8.75 7.87 15.38
N ASP A 279 7.50 7.76 14.90
CA ASP A 279 6.61 8.91 14.70
C ASP A 279 6.25 9.59 16.01
N GLU A 280 5.78 8.82 17.00
CA GLU A 280 5.30 9.35 18.28
C GLU A 280 6.41 9.97 19.12
N LEU A 281 7.66 9.53 18.93
CA LEU A 281 8.83 10.13 19.57
C LEU A 281 9.44 11.29 18.77
N GLY A 282 8.85 11.65 17.61
CA GLY A 282 9.25 12.81 16.81
C GLY A 282 10.53 12.59 16.00
N ALA A 283 10.85 11.36 15.62
CA ALA A 283 12.09 11.01 14.93
C ALA A 283 11.90 10.61 13.45
N THR A 284 10.75 10.92 12.85
CA THR A 284 10.42 10.57 11.45
C THR A 284 11.44 11.14 10.45
N ASP A 285 11.90 12.38 10.63
CA ASP A 285 12.87 12.99 9.71
C ASP A 285 14.22 12.26 9.75
N LEU A 286 14.71 11.94 10.95
CA LEU A 286 15.93 11.17 11.13
C LEU A 286 15.79 9.75 10.57
N PHE A 287 14.65 9.11 10.81
CA PHE A 287 14.34 7.79 10.25
C PHE A 287 14.41 7.81 8.73
N ASN A 288 13.76 8.77 8.08
CA ASN A 288 13.76 8.90 6.61
C ASN A 288 15.17 9.15 6.04
N GLN A 289 16.02 9.89 6.77
CA GLN A 289 17.42 10.10 6.38
C GLN A 289 18.26 8.82 6.48
N LEU A 290 18.02 7.98 7.48
CA LEU A 290 18.79 6.77 7.73
C LEU A 290 18.29 5.55 6.95
N LEU A 291 17.00 5.51 6.62
CA LEU A 291 16.32 4.41 5.92
C LEU A 291 17.06 3.88 4.68
N PRO A 292 17.58 4.71 3.75
CA PRO A 292 18.28 4.20 2.56
C PRO A 292 19.69 3.66 2.86
N THR A 293 20.21 3.84 4.07
CA THR A 293 21.63 3.61 4.37
C THR A 293 21.93 2.23 4.98
N MET A 294 20.92 1.51 5.48
CA MET A 294 21.12 0.23 6.16
C MET A 294 19.87 -0.67 6.18
N PRO A 295 20.03 -1.99 6.41
CA PRO A 295 18.89 -2.91 6.56
C PRO A 295 17.99 -2.55 7.76
N TRP A 296 16.71 -2.93 7.68
CA TRP A 296 15.68 -2.54 8.66
C TRP A 296 16.06 -2.81 10.13
N ASN A 297 16.55 -4.01 10.48
CA ASN A 297 16.96 -4.29 11.87
C ASN A 297 18.11 -3.41 12.35
N SER A 298 19.09 -3.16 11.48
CA SER A 298 20.22 -2.26 11.79
C SER A 298 19.76 -0.81 11.90
N LEU A 299 18.81 -0.41 11.07
CA LEU A 299 18.14 0.89 11.13
C LEU A 299 17.45 1.07 12.47
N MET A 300 16.61 0.13 12.87
CA MET A 300 15.88 0.23 14.12
C MET A 300 16.80 0.19 15.35
N ASP A 301 17.84 -0.66 15.37
CA ASP A 301 18.87 -0.61 16.43
C ASP A 301 19.57 0.75 16.49
N ARG A 302 19.87 1.35 15.33
CA ARG A 302 20.45 2.69 15.28
C ARG A 302 19.45 3.75 15.76
N MET A 303 18.21 3.71 15.31
CA MET A 303 17.15 4.64 15.73
C MET A 303 16.97 4.64 17.25
N MET A 304 16.96 3.47 17.89
CA MET A 304 16.86 3.39 19.35
C MET A 304 18.06 4.06 20.07
N LYS A 305 19.26 3.99 19.50
CA LYS A 305 20.45 4.70 20.03
C LYS A 305 20.35 6.22 19.83
N GLU A 306 19.88 6.65 18.66
CA GLU A 306 19.72 8.08 18.35
C GLU A 306 18.65 8.71 19.24
N LEU A 307 17.50 8.03 19.42
CA LEU A 307 16.45 8.43 20.35
C LEU A 307 16.97 8.58 21.77
N HIS A 308 17.77 7.62 22.25
CA HIS A 308 18.42 7.72 23.55
C HIS A 308 19.38 8.91 23.64
N THR A 309 20.16 9.18 22.60
CA THR A 309 21.06 10.35 22.52
C THR A 309 20.29 11.67 22.57
N GLN A 310 19.05 11.68 22.07
CA GLN A 310 18.11 12.81 22.17
C GLN A 310 17.38 12.88 23.52
N GLY A 311 17.78 12.05 24.50
CA GLY A 311 17.23 12.04 25.85
C GLY A 311 15.95 11.22 26.02
N LYS A 312 15.52 10.44 25.02
CA LYS A 312 14.37 9.53 25.17
C LYS A 312 14.76 8.31 25.99
N THR A 313 13.91 7.98 26.95
CA THR A 313 14.11 6.86 27.87
C THR A 313 13.38 5.60 27.38
N ILE A 314 13.68 4.46 27.99
CA ILE A 314 12.92 3.22 27.77
C ILE A 314 11.45 3.40 28.18
N GLN A 315 11.20 4.14 29.26
CA GLN A 315 9.85 4.45 29.72
C GLN A 315 9.07 5.24 28.67
N ASP A 316 9.70 6.20 27.98
CA ASP A 316 9.05 6.93 26.88
C ASP A 316 8.61 5.99 25.75
N ILE A 317 9.46 5.02 25.38
CA ILE A 317 9.15 4.00 24.38
C ILE A 317 7.98 3.12 24.86
N GLU A 318 8.00 2.69 26.13
CA GLU A 318 6.91 1.90 26.72
C GLU A 318 5.57 2.65 26.69
N GLU A 319 5.54 3.92 27.09
CA GLU A 319 4.33 4.74 27.08
C GLU A 319 3.79 4.96 25.66
N VAL A 320 4.65 5.03 24.65
CA VAL A 320 4.24 5.08 23.25
C VAL A 320 3.62 3.75 22.80
N LEU A 321 4.24 2.62 23.15
CA LEU A 321 3.75 1.29 22.80
C LEU A 321 2.42 0.96 23.47
N LYS A 322 2.19 1.42 24.71
CA LYS A 322 0.91 1.26 25.41
C LYS A 322 -0.25 1.98 24.71
N ARG A 323 0.04 3.02 23.92
CA ARG A 323 -0.95 3.81 23.16
C ARG A 323 -1.17 3.28 21.74
N VAL A 324 -0.57 2.15 21.37
CA VAL A 324 -0.71 1.58 20.02
C VAL A 324 -2.20 1.31 19.71
N PRO A 325 -2.71 1.73 18.54
CA PRO A 325 -4.08 1.47 18.16
C PRO A 325 -4.31 -0.03 17.97
N ILE A 326 -5.41 -0.52 18.51
CA ILE A 326 -5.84 -1.92 18.41
C ILE A 326 -7.36 -1.97 18.28
N HIS A 327 -7.82 -2.80 17.35
CA HIS A 327 -9.23 -3.01 17.17
C HIS A 327 -9.87 -3.68 18.42
N PRO A 328 -11.00 -3.18 18.97
CA PRO A 328 -11.56 -3.61 20.26
C PRO A 328 -11.89 -5.10 20.40
N ARG A 329 -12.06 -5.81 19.28
CA ARG A 329 -12.37 -7.25 19.26
C ARG A 329 -11.15 -8.18 19.26
N ILE A 330 -9.94 -7.68 19.07
CA ILE A 330 -8.73 -8.53 19.01
C ILE A 330 -8.45 -9.17 20.38
N VAL A 331 -8.46 -8.39 21.46
CA VAL A 331 -8.22 -8.91 22.82
C VAL A 331 -9.28 -9.95 23.23
N PRO A 332 -10.60 -9.72 23.07
CA PRO A 332 -11.62 -10.74 23.25
C PRO A 332 -11.40 -12.02 22.43
N ALA A 333 -11.04 -11.88 21.15
CA ALA A 333 -10.79 -13.03 20.26
C ALA A 333 -9.63 -13.90 20.78
N ILE A 334 -8.50 -13.28 21.15
CA ILE A 334 -7.32 -13.97 21.70
C ILE A 334 -7.67 -14.68 23.02
N LYS A 335 -8.33 -13.99 23.96
CA LYS A 335 -8.74 -14.58 25.23
C LYS A 335 -9.70 -15.75 25.05
N SER A 336 -10.64 -15.63 24.12
CA SER A 336 -11.61 -16.69 23.80
C SER A 336 -10.94 -17.90 23.16
N ALA A 337 -10.03 -17.69 22.21
CA ALA A 337 -9.25 -18.77 21.60
C ALA A 337 -8.42 -19.52 22.65
N HIS A 338 -7.74 -18.80 23.54
CA HIS A 338 -7.00 -19.40 24.66
C HIS A 338 -7.91 -20.18 25.62
N ALA A 339 -9.07 -19.62 26.00
CA ALA A 339 -10.04 -20.30 26.86
C ALA A 339 -10.63 -21.57 26.24
N LEU A 340 -10.69 -21.65 24.89
CA LEU A 340 -11.09 -22.83 24.14
C LEU A 340 -9.97 -23.89 24.02
N GLY A 341 -8.82 -23.67 24.66
CA GLY A 341 -7.71 -24.62 24.72
C GLY A 341 -6.69 -24.51 23.59
N CYS A 342 -6.75 -23.46 22.76
CA CYS A 342 -5.77 -23.26 21.71
C CYS A 342 -4.40 -22.90 22.28
N ASP A 343 -3.36 -23.55 21.76
CA ASP A 343 -1.97 -23.15 22.00
C ASP A 343 -1.62 -21.95 21.11
N LEU A 344 -1.66 -20.73 21.66
CA LEU A 344 -1.40 -19.51 20.90
C LEU A 344 0.09 -19.17 20.88
N ARG A 345 0.60 -18.79 19.71
CA ARG A 345 2.00 -18.39 19.51
C ARG A 345 2.10 -17.13 18.65
N VAL A 346 3.14 -16.33 18.88
CA VAL A 346 3.46 -15.15 18.06
C VAL A 346 4.65 -15.46 17.17
N ILE A 347 4.52 -15.14 15.87
CA ILE A 347 5.63 -15.15 14.91
C ILE A 347 5.66 -13.78 14.24
N SER A 348 6.65 -12.96 14.56
CA SER A 348 6.68 -11.56 14.13
C SER A 348 8.10 -11.09 13.83
N ASP A 349 8.22 -10.31 12.76
CA ASP A 349 9.42 -9.60 12.33
C ASP A 349 9.64 -8.26 13.07
N ALA A 350 8.81 -7.93 14.07
CA ALA A 350 9.08 -6.87 15.04
C ALA A 350 10.21 -7.29 16.00
N ASN A 351 10.18 -6.85 17.27
CA ASN A 351 11.17 -7.24 18.27
C ASN A 351 10.52 -7.62 19.61
N VAL A 352 11.22 -8.44 20.41
CA VAL A 352 10.68 -9.01 21.65
C VAL A 352 10.30 -7.93 22.68
N PHE A 353 11.05 -6.82 22.75
CA PHE A 353 10.76 -5.75 23.71
C PHE A 353 9.41 -5.08 23.38
N PHE A 354 9.15 -4.78 22.12
CA PHE A 354 7.88 -4.18 21.68
C PHE A 354 6.70 -5.11 21.91
N ILE A 355 6.84 -6.37 21.46
CA ILE A 355 5.77 -7.36 21.57
C ILE A 355 5.43 -7.62 23.05
N GLU A 356 6.43 -7.89 23.90
CA GLU A 356 6.21 -8.14 25.32
C GLU A 356 5.53 -6.95 26.02
N THR A 357 5.95 -5.72 25.71
CA THR A 357 5.38 -4.49 26.30
C THR A 357 3.90 -4.35 25.95
N ILE A 358 3.55 -4.51 24.67
CA ILE A 358 2.17 -4.43 24.19
C ILE A 358 1.32 -5.55 24.81
N LEU A 359 1.77 -6.80 24.74
CA LEU A 359 1.01 -7.94 25.25
C LEU A 359 0.78 -7.89 26.77
N LYS A 360 1.77 -7.42 27.53
CA LYS A 360 1.63 -7.21 28.99
C LYS A 360 0.64 -6.09 29.29
N HIS A 361 0.72 -4.98 28.57
CA HIS A 361 -0.22 -3.87 28.74
C HIS A 361 -1.66 -4.28 28.47
N LEU A 362 -1.88 -5.08 27.42
CA LEU A 362 -3.19 -5.61 27.04
C LEU A 362 -3.68 -6.77 27.95
N GLY A 363 -2.84 -7.27 28.86
CA GLY A 363 -3.18 -8.38 29.75
C GLY A 363 -3.46 -9.69 29.01
N ILE A 364 -2.72 -9.94 27.92
CA ILE A 364 -2.84 -11.15 27.08
C ILE A 364 -1.51 -11.88 26.90
N ARG A 365 -0.44 -11.44 27.57
CA ARG A 365 0.87 -12.08 27.46
C ARG A 365 0.84 -13.57 27.83
N ASP A 366 0.11 -13.91 28.87
CA ASP A 366 0.00 -15.28 29.38
C ASP A 366 -0.84 -16.19 28.47
N CYS A 367 -1.58 -15.62 27.50
CA CYS A 367 -2.28 -16.41 26.49
C CYS A 367 -1.33 -17.05 25.48
N PHE A 368 -0.09 -16.56 25.35
CA PHE A 368 0.88 -17.03 24.36
C PHE A 368 1.98 -17.88 24.99
N SER A 369 2.12 -19.12 24.51
CA SER A 369 3.14 -20.06 24.99
C SER A 369 4.53 -19.78 24.43
N GLU A 370 4.60 -19.15 23.25
CA GLU A 370 5.85 -18.90 22.54
C GLU A 370 5.78 -17.60 21.72
N ILE A 371 6.88 -16.84 21.73
CA ILE A 371 7.08 -15.65 20.89
C ILE A 371 8.37 -15.84 20.10
N ASN A 372 8.24 -15.98 18.78
CA ASN A 372 9.36 -16.02 17.85
C ASN A 372 9.47 -14.66 17.17
N THR A 373 10.51 -13.89 17.51
CA THR A 373 10.73 -12.55 16.97
C THR A 373 12.19 -12.12 17.13
N ASN A 374 12.57 -11.01 16.48
CA ASN A 374 13.92 -10.47 16.61
C ASN A 374 14.28 -10.19 18.08
N PRO A 375 15.45 -10.64 18.57
CA PRO A 375 15.89 -10.35 19.93
C PRO A 375 16.02 -8.84 20.17
N GLY A 376 15.64 -8.41 21.37
CA GLY A 376 15.82 -7.05 21.82
C GLY A 376 16.02 -6.98 23.33
N TYR A 377 16.91 -6.10 23.78
CA TYR A 377 17.24 -5.93 25.20
C TYR A 377 17.70 -4.51 25.49
N VAL A 378 17.54 -4.07 26.72
CA VAL A 378 18.09 -2.79 27.19
C VAL A 378 19.52 -3.02 27.65
N ASP A 379 20.48 -2.29 27.09
CA ASP A 379 21.89 -2.41 27.48
C ASP A 379 22.23 -1.65 28.78
N GLY A 380 23.48 -1.75 29.25
CA GLY A 380 23.92 -1.12 30.50
C GLY A 380 23.90 0.42 30.49
N GLU A 381 23.72 1.04 29.33
CA GLU A 381 23.55 2.49 29.17
C GLU A 381 22.06 2.89 29.08
N GLY A 382 21.14 1.93 29.16
CA GLY A 382 19.70 2.20 29.05
C GLY A 382 19.21 2.32 27.61
N ARG A 383 19.98 1.87 26.61
CA ARG A 383 19.58 1.90 25.19
C ARG A 383 18.87 0.61 24.82
N LEU A 384 17.76 0.71 24.09
CA LEU A 384 17.15 -0.46 23.48
C LEU A 384 18.02 -0.94 22.31
N ARG A 385 18.45 -2.19 22.37
CA ARG A 385 19.22 -2.88 21.34
C ARG A 385 18.33 -3.88 20.62
N ILE A 386 18.42 -3.93 19.30
CA ILE A 386 17.65 -4.83 18.44
C ILE A 386 18.61 -5.64 17.57
N LEU A 387 18.43 -6.95 17.52
CA LEU A 387 19.25 -7.88 16.75
C LEU A 387 18.37 -8.70 15.81
N PRO A 388 18.84 -9.15 14.64
CA PRO A 388 18.04 -10.01 13.78
C PRO A 388 17.84 -11.40 14.41
N TYR A 389 16.70 -12.04 14.13
CA TYR A 389 16.41 -13.40 14.61
C TYR A 389 17.42 -14.44 14.10
N VAL A 390 17.86 -14.31 12.84
CA VAL A 390 18.97 -15.06 12.27
C VAL A 390 20.14 -14.13 11.98
N ASP A 391 21.36 -14.53 12.33
CA ASP A 391 22.59 -13.84 11.87
C ASP A 391 22.80 -14.13 10.38
N PHE A 392 22.11 -13.37 9.54
CA PHE A 392 22.10 -13.56 8.08
C PHE A 392 23.40 -13.15 7.39
N GLN A 393 24.33 -12.49 8.10
CA GLN A 393 25.67 -12.24 7.59
C GLN A 393 26.55 -13.49 7.68
N LYS A 394 26.34 -14.33 8.70
CA LYS A 394 27.09 -15.58 8.89
C LYS A 394 26.38 -16.81 8.33
N SER A 395 25.06 -16.88 8.49
CA SER A 395 24.26 -18.05 8.15
C SER A 395 22.86 -17.64 7.69
N PRO A 396 22.70 -17.16 6.43
CA PRO A 396 21.39 -16.83 5.88
C PRO A 396 20.49 -18.08 5.87
N HIS A 397 19.19 -17.88 6.14
CA HIS A 397 18.23 -18.99 6.24
C HIS A 397 17.84 -19.60 4.88
N GLY A 398 18.33 -19.07 3.75
CA GLY A 398 18.18 -19.66 2.41
C GLY A 398 16.76 -19.62 1.81
N CYS A 399 15.84 -18.85 2.41
CA CYS A 399 14.49 -18.69 1.88
C CYS A 399 14.40 -17.43 1.02
N ASN A 400 13.91 -17.55 -0.21
CA ASN A 400 13.79 -16.44 -1.15
C ASN A 400 12.46 -15.66 -1.00
N LEU A 401 11.57 -16.08 -0.09
CA LEU A 401 10.26 -15.46 0.15
C LEU A 401 10.22 -14.60 1.41
N CYS A 402 11.29 -14.57 2.19
CA CYS A 402 11.32 -13.91 3.50
C CYS A 402 12.47 -12.90 3.58
N PRO A 403 12.31 -11.84 4.39
CA PRO A 403 13.39 -10.90 4.62
C PRO A 403 14.57 -11.61 5.32
N PRO A 404 15.81 -11.14 5.13
CA PRO A 404 17.01 -11.85 5.60
C PRO A 404 17.03 -12.11 7.11
N ASN A 405 16.36 -11.28 7.92
CA ASN A 405 16.39 -11.37 9.37
C ASN A 405 15.61 -12.56 9.94
N MET A 406 14.53 -12.98 9.29
CA MET A 406 13.64 -14.03 9.81
C MET A 406 12.80 -14.67 8.69
N CYS A 407 12.72 -16.01 8.70
CA CYS A 407 11.76 -16.75 7.88
C CYS A 407 10.61 -17.31 8.74
N LYS A 408 9.43 -16.70 8.66
CA LYS A 408 8.23 -17.17 9.38
C LYS A 408 7.82 -18.58 8.96
N GLY A 409 8.01 -18.96 7.69
CA GLY A 409 7.71 -20.30 7.19
C GLY A 409 8.57 -21.41 7.82
N MET A 410 9.87 -21.18 8.01
CA MET A 410 10.74 -22.15 8.69
C MET A 410 10.38 -22.32 10.18
N ILE A 411 9.88 -21.26 10.81
CA ILE A 411 9.40 -21.31 12.19
C ILE A 411 8.13 -22.17 12.25
N VAL A 412 7.20 -22.00 11.31
CA VAL A 412 6.03 -22.87 11.17
C VAL A 412 6.42 -24.33 10.98
N GLU A 413 7.35 -24.65 10.10
CA GLU A 413 7.84 -26.03 9.90
C GLU A 413 8.44 -26.61 11.19
N ARG A 414 9.21 -25.80 11.95
CA ARG A 414 9.75 -26.21 13.25
C ARG A 414 8.65 -26.48 14.27
N ILE A 415 7.62 -25.65 14.32
CA ILE A 415 6.46 -25.83 15.21
C ILE A 415 5.73 -27.13 14.85
N GLN A 416 5.43 -27.34 13.56
CA GLN A 416 4.79 -28.57 13.08
C GLN A 416 5.61 -29.83 13.43
N ALA A 417 6.94 -29.78 13.29
CA ALA A 417 7.82 -30.88 13.65
C ALA A 417 7.82 -31.21 15.15
N LYS A 418 7.62 -30.20 16.02
CA LYS A 418 7.57 -30.35 17.47
C LYS A 418 6.20 -30.81 17.98
N GLU A 419 5.13 -30.26 17.42
CA GLU A 419 3.75 -30.44 17.91
C GLU A 419 3.02 -31.64 17.28
N GLY A 420 3.56 -32.22 16.19
CA GLY A 420 2.96 -33.38 15.53
C GLY A 420 1.72 -33.03 14.73
N LYS A 421 0.68 -33.87 14.77
CA LYS A 421 -0.53 -33.77 13.93
C LYS A 421 -1.57 -32.73 14.38
N LYS A 422 -1.18 -31.70 15.14
CA LYS A 422 -2.12 -30.63 15.52
C LYS A 422 -2.49 -29.81 14.29
N ARG A 423 -3.76 -29.43 14.16
CA ARG A 423 -4.20 -28.48 13.13
C ARG A 423 -3.74 -27.08 13.49
N MET A 424 -3.37 -26.31 12.47
CA MET A 424 -2.85 -24.97 12.63
C MET A 424 -3.77 -23.95 11.98
N ILE A 425 -4.01 -22.83 12.67
CA ILE A 425 -4.65 -21.64 12.12
C ILE A 425 -3.59 -20.54 12.09
N TYR A 426 -3.15 -20.13 10.90
CA TYR A 426 -2.18 -19.04 10.74
C TYR A 426 -2.89 -17.73 10.40
N LEU A 427 -2.67 -16.68 11.19
CA LEU A 427 -3.22 -15.34 10.95
C LEU A 427 -2.09 -14.40 10.52
N GLY A 428 -2.29 -13.61 9.47
CA GLY A 428 -1.25 -12.74 8.91
C GLY A 428 -1.78 -11.74 7.89
N ASP A 429 -0.99 -10.73 7.55
CA ASP A 429 -1.36 -9.69 6.59
C ASP A 429 -0.16 -9.17 5.78
N GLY A 430 1.01 -9.09 6.41
CA GLY A 430 2.25 -8.65 5.80
C GLY A 430 2.78 -9.62 4.75
N ILE A 431 3.67 -9.13 3.89
CA ILE A 431 4.25 -9.93 2.80
C ILE A 431 4.99 -11.18 3.33
N GLY A 432 5.60 -11.07 4.52
CA GLY A 432 6.28 -12.18 5.18
C GLY A 432 5.36 -13.32 5.63
N ASP A 433 4.05 -13.10 5.65
CA ASP A 433 3.03 -14.09 6.04
C ASP A 433 2.61 -14.99 4.87
N PHE A 434 3.03 -14.68 3.63
CA PHE A 434 2.82 -15.58 2.50
C PHE A 434 3.63 -16.87 2.63
N CYS A 435 4.90 -16.79 3.04
CA CYS A 435 5.76 -17.97 3.19
C CYS A 435 5.17 -19.05 4.13
N PRO A 436 4.72 -18.74 5.36
CA PRO A 436 4.10 -19.74 6.23
C PRO A 436 2.80 -20.32 5.66
N SER A 437 2.02 -19.56 4.87
CA SER A 437 0.82 -20.10 4.20
C SER A 437 1.12 -21.27 3.26
N LEU A 438 2.32 -21.32 2.66
CA LEU A 438 2.77 -22.40 1.80
C LEU A 438 3.22 -23.66 2.56
N LYS A 439 3.43 -23.55 3.88
CA LYS A 439 3.90 -24.64 4.75
C LYS A 439 2.75 -25.40 5.42
N LEU A 440 1.54 -24.86 5.33
CA LEU A 440 0.34 -25.45 5.88
C LEU A 440 -0.16 -26.62 5.02
N SER A 441 -0.75 -27.61 5.67
CA SER A 441 -1.38 -28.77 5.06
C SER A 441 -2.85 -28.52 4.68
N GLU A 442 -3.50 -29.49 4.05
CA GLU A 442 -4.92 -29.41 3.67
C GLU A 442 -5.86 -29.40 4.88
N ALA A 443 -5.42 -29.90 6.03
CA ALA A 443 -6.18 -29.89 7.28
C ALA A 443 -6.06 -28.57 8.05
N ASP A 444 -5.19 -27.67 7.60
CA ASP A 444 -4.89 -26.40 8.26
C ASP A 444 -5.67 -25.24 7.65
N PHE A 445 -5.67 -24.12 8.37
CA PHE A 445 -6.34 -22.88 7.97
C PHE A 445 -5.35 -21.72 7.91
N VAL A 446 -5.54 -20.83 6.93
CA VAL A 446 -4.87 -19.53 6.89
C VAL A 446 -5.92 -18.43 6.84
N MET A 447 -5.71 -17.40 7.64
CA MET A 447 -6.60 -16.25 7.76
C MET A 447 -5.86 -14.97 7.36
N PRO A 448 -5.73 -14.68 6.06
CA PRO A 448 -5.08 -13.48 5.59
C PRO A 448 -6.03 -12.27 5.64
N ARG A 449 -5.54 -11.10 6.04
CA ARG A 449 -6.34 -9.87 6.00
C ARG A 449 -6.65 -9.47 4.56
N LYS A 450 -7.91 -9.25 4.23
CA LYS A 450 -8.36 -8.92 2.87
C LYS A 450 -7.71 -7.63 2.37
N ASP A 451 -7.28 -7.64 1.11
CA ASP A 451 -6.60 -6.53 0.42
C ASP A 451 -5.17 -6.22 0.91
N PHE A 452 -4.62 -7.03 1.82
CA PHE A 452 -3.22 -6.91 2.30
C PHE A 452 -2.25 -7.81 1.52
N PRO A 453 -0.92 -7.56 1.60
CA PRO A 453 0.08 -8.28 0.81
C PRO A 453 -0.01 -9.82 0.88
N ALA A 454 -0.24 -10.40 2.06
CA ALA A 454 -0.42 -11.85 2.20
C ALA A 454 -1.62 -12.36 1.41
N TRP A 455 -2.78 -11.69 1.55
CA TRP A 455 -4.01 -12.04 0.84
C TRP A 455 -3.85 -11.91 -0.68
N ASN A 456 -3.23 -10.82 -1.14
CA ASN A 456 -2.94 -10.61 -2.56
C ASN A 456 -2.08 -11.75 -3.15
N LEU A 457 -1.02 -12.15 -2.44
CA LEU A 457 -0.14 -13.23 -2.89
C LEU A 457 -0.81 -14.61 -2.86
N ILE A 458 -1.61 -14.87 -1.83
CA ILE A 458 -2.41 -16.10 -1.70
C ILE A 458 -3.41 -16.19 -2.87
N ASN A 459 -4.12 -15.11 -3.18
CA ASN A 459 -5.11 -15.11 -4.26
C ASN A 459 -4.48 -15.23 -5.66
N LYS A 460 -3.33 -14.57 -5.87
CA LYS A 460 -2.58 -14.67 -7.12
C LYS A 460 -2.10 -16.11 -7.38
N ASN A 461 -1.81 -16.88 -6.33
CA ASN A 461 -1.27 -18.24 -6.41
C ASN A 461 -2.06 -19.24 -5.55
N ARG A 462 -3.39 -19.23 -5.65
CA ARG A 462 -4.26 -20.00 -4.73
C ARG A 462 -3.95 -21.50 -4.71
N THR A 463 -3.51 -22.04 -5.84
CA THR A 463 -3.13 -23.46 -6.00
C THR A 463 -1.87 -23.87 -5.23
N LEU A 464 -1.02 -22.92 -4.83
CA LEU A 464 0.18 -23.20 -4.02
C LEU A 464 -0.14 -23.34 -2.52
N VAL A 465 -1.28 -22.81 -2.08
CA VAL A 465 -1.70 -22.82 -0.68
C VAL A 465 -2.67 -23.98 -0.48
N LYS A 466 -2.19 -25.04 0.18
CA LYS A 466 -2.98 -26.25 0.46
C LYS A 466 -4.04 -26.02 1.54
N ALA A 467 -3.77 -25.14 2.48
CA ALA A 467 -4.69 -24.80 3.56
C ALA A 467 -5.98 -24.14 3.05
N THR A 468 -7.03 -24.28 3.86
CA THR A 468 -8.29 -23.56 3.67
C THR A 468 -8.08 -22.10 4.02
N VAL A 469 -8.47 -21.18 3.12
CA VAL A 469 -8.26 -19.73 3.29
C VAL A 469 -9.55 -19.08 3.76
N HIS A 470 -9.48 -18.29 4.83
CA HIS A 470 -10.57 -17.47 5.34
C HIS A 470 -10.13 -16.01 5.52
N GLU A 471 -10.49 -15.16 4.58
CA GLU A 471 -10.15 -13.73 4.66
C GLU A 471 -10.97 -12.98 5.72
N TRP A 472 -10.40 -11.92 6.29
CA TRP A 472 -11.07 -11.02 7.23
C TRP A 472 -10.70 -9.57 6.92
N THR A 473 -11.61 -8.63 7.16
CA THR A 473 -11.37 -7.19 6.88
C THR A 473 -11.07 -6.37 8.14
N ASN A 474 -11.65 -6.76 9.27
CA ASN A 474 -11.57 -6.06 10.55
C ASN A 474 -11.56 -7.06 11.72
N GLY A 475 -11.39 -6.54 12.94
CA GLY A 475 -11.30 -7.40 14.12
C GLY A 475 -12.62 -8.08 14.53
N GLN A 476 -13.80 -7.57 14.15
CA GLN A 476 -15.07 -8.31 14.37
C GLN A 476 -15.13 -9.57 13.50
N GLU A 477 -14.78 -9.45 12.22
CA GLU A 477 -14.74 -10.59 11.30
C GLU A 477 -13.66 -11.59 11.71
N LEU A 478 -12.48 -11.10 12.10
CA LEU A 478 -11.41 -11.95 12.64
C LEU A 478 -11.91 -12.76 13.83
N GLU A 479 -12.53 -12.11 14.83
CA GLU A 479 -13.09 -12.78 16.01
C GLU A 479 -14.11 -13.86 15.60
N HIS A 480 -15.08 -13.49 14.75
CA HIS A 480 -16.14 -14.40 14.34
C HIS A 480 -15.61 -15.64 13.61
N ILE A 481 -14.77 -15.43 12.59
CA ILE A 481 -14.21 -16.50 11.77
C ILE A 481 -13.29 -17.39 12.61
N LEU A 482 -12.40 -16.80 13.41
CA LEU A 482 -11.45 -17.55 14.24
C LEU A 482 -12.19 -18.48 15.20
N LEU A 483 -13.21 -17.98 15.91
CA LEU A 483 -13.98 -18.79 16.85
C LEU A 483 -14.82 -19.85 16.15
N GLN A 484 -15.36 -19.56 14.97
CA GLN A 484 -16.06 -20.57 14.16
C GLN A 484 -15.13 -21.71 13.76
N LEU A 485 -13.91 -21.40 13.30
CA LEU A 485 -12.91 -22.41 12.94
C LEU A 485 -12.50 -23.26 14.13
N ILE A 486 -12.21 -22.64 15.28
CA ILE A 486 -11.84 -23.36 16.51
C ILE A 486 -12.96 -24.31 16.93
N ASN A 487 -14.22 -23.85 16.93
CA ASN A 487 -15.36 -24.70 17.28
C ASN A 487 -15.53 -25.86 16.29
N THR A 488 -15.31 -25.62 15.00
CA THR A 488 -15.40 -26.65 13.96
C THR A 488 -14.35 -27.74 14.18
N ILE A 489 -13.10 -27.35 14.45
CA ILE A 489 -12.00 -28.28 14.76
C ILE A 489 -12.32 -29.10 16.02
N ASN A 490 -12.76 -28.44 17.10
CA ASN A 490 -13.11 -29.10 18.37
C ASN A 490 -14.26 -30.12 18.21
N MET A 491 -15.26 -29.80 17.38
CA MET A 491 -16.37 -30.72 17.08
C MET A 491 -15.90 -31.95 16.30
N GLU A 492 -15.05 -31.76 15.28
CA GLU A 492 -14.50 -32.85 14.49
C GLU A 492 -13.60 -33.79 15.31
N GLU A 493 -12.76 -33.24 16.19
CA GLU A 493 -11.94 -34.03 17.11
C GLU A 493 -12.79 -34.82 18.11
N SER A 494 -13.86 -34.21 18.64
CA SER A 494 -14.81 -34.88 19.54
C SER A 494 -15.54 -36.03 18.85
N GLN A 495 -15.92 -35.87 17.58
CA GLN A 495 -16.55 -36.92 16.79
C GLN A 495 -15.59 -38.08 16.51
N LEU A 496 -14.33 -37.81 16.16
CA LEU A 496 -13.30 -38.84 15.97
C LEU A 496 -13.06 -39.66 17.25
N LEU A 497 -12.97 -38.99 18.40
CA LEU A 497 -12.85 -39.65 19.71
C LEU A 497 -14.08 -40.52 20.04
N SER A 498 -15.28 -40.07 19.67
CA SER A 498 -16.51 -40.85 19.87
C SER A 498 -16.56 -42.13 19.02
N VAL A 499 -16.03 -42.08 17.79
CA VAL A 499 -15.99 -43.22 16.85
C VAL A 499 -14.95 -44.25 17.30
N ASP A 500 -13.78 -43.80 17.78
CA ASP A 500 -12.74 -44.69 18.31
C ASP A 500 -13.15 -45.33 19.64
N TYR A 501 -13.89 -44.61 20.49
CA TYR A 501 -14.50 -45.19 21.70
C TYR A 501 -15.55 -46.26 21.35
N CYS A 502 -16.37 -46.02 20.32
CA CYS A 502 -17.34 -47.00 19.82
C CYS A 502 -16.65 -48.27 19.27
N LYS A 503 -15.51 -48.14 18.58
CA LYS A 503 -14.68 -49.25 18.11
C LYS A 503 -14.03 -50.03 19.25
N LEU A 504 -13.51 -49.35 20.28
CA LEU A 504 -12.95 -49.99 21.48
C LEU A 504 -14.01 -50.76 22.28
N VAL A 505 -15.23 -50.23 22.40
CA VAL A 505 -16.36 -50.93 23.04
C VAL A 505 -16.83 -52.13 22.20
N THR A 506 -16.70 -52.10 20.87
CA THR A 506 -16.98 -53.28 20.03
C THR A 506 -15.88 -54.34 20.12
N MET A 507 -14.61 -53.95 20.26
CA MET A 507 -13.50 -54.89 20.46
C MET A 507 -13.46 -55.50 21.88
N SER A 508 -13.97 -54.79 22.90
CA SER A 508 -14.12 -55.32 24.26
C SER A 508 -15.25 -56.36 24.39
N LYS A 509 -16.20 -56.43 23.46
CA LYS A 509 -17.27 -57.44 23.46
C LYS A 509 -16.88 -58.78 22.82
N ALA A 510 -15.67 -58.90 22.27
CA ALA A 510 -15.15 -60.13 21.69
C ALA A 510 -14.39 -61.04 22.68
N ALA A 511 -14.33 -60.67 23.96
CA ALA A 511 -13.68 -61.45 25.02
C ALA A 511 -14.65 -61.77 26.18
N HIS A 512 -15.75 -62.45 25.87
CA HIS A 512 -16.40 -63.31 26.86
C HIS A 512 -16.18 -64.76 26.42
N GLY A 513 -15.20 -65.37 27.08
CA GLY A 513 -14.93 -66.80 27.01
C GLY A 513 -16.16 -67.61 27.40
N ALA A 514 -16.24 -68.80 26.81
CA ALA A 514 -17.30 -69.77 26.96
C ALA A 514 -17.81 -69.93 28.41
N LEU A 515 -19.13 -69.85 28.56
CA LEU A 515 -19.85 -70.33 29.73
C LEU A 515 -19.57 -71.83 29.95
N PRO A 516 -19.35 -72.30 31.19
CA PRO A 516 -19.27 -73.73 31.48
C PRO A 516 -20.63 -74.40 31.23
N GLN A 517 -20.59 -75.58 30.63
CA GLN A 517 -21.76 -76.45 30.43
C GLN A 517 -22.45 -76.78 31.76
N ALA A 518 -23.78 -76.71 31.76
CA ALA A 518 -24.61 -77.15 32.86
C ALA A 518 -24.51 -78.68 33.03
N LEU A 519 -24.23 -79.13 34.26
CA LEU A 519 -24.32 -80.52 34.68
C LEU A 519 -25.80 -80.94 34.78
N PRO A 520 -26.18 -82.15 34.34
CA PRO A 520 -27.53 -82.66 34.55
C PRO A 520 -27.72 -83.11 36.01
N VAL A 521 -28.80 -82.64 36.63
CA VAL A 521 -29.27 -83.12 37.94
C VAL A 521 -30.20 -84.33 37.69
N PRO A 522 -30.04 -85.44 38.42
CA PRO A 522 -30.92 -86.59 38.28
C PRO A 522 -32.25 -86.34 39.00
N TYR A 523 -33.37 -86.48 38.29
CA TYR A 523 -34.46 -87.44 38.54
C TYR A 523 -35.55 -87.28 37.49
#